data_AF-A0A7V3DYP2-F1
#
_entry.id   AF-A0A7V3DYP2-F1
#
_cell.length_a   1.000
_cell.length_b   1.000
_cell.length_c   1.000
_cell.angle_alpha   90.00
_cell.angle_beta   90.00
_cell.angle_gamma   90.00
#
_symmetry.space_group_name_H-M   'P 1'
#
loop_
_entity.id
_entity.type
_entity.pdbx_description
1 polymer ?
#
loop_
_entity_poly.entity_id
_entity_poly.type
_entity_poly.pdbx_seq_one_letter_code
_entity_poly.pdbx_strand_id
1 'polypeptide(L)'
;MIDDNDQRTTRCRRLGHEVQFGYCRRESEGKPCRLILDCWWQSFDVQTFLRENLTPDAYQALQSAPTPDKILSLYEIIRRVCGEKSG
;
A
#
# COMPACT_ATOMS: atom_id res chain seq x y z
N MET A 1 -4.76 9.59 20.02
CA MET A 1 -6.04 9.02 19.54
C MET A 1 -5.85 8.52 18.11
N ILE A 2 -6.73 7.65 17.61
CA ILE A 2 -6.59 7.08 16.25
C ILE A 2 -6.72 8.14 15.13
N ASP A 3 -7.22 9.34 15.46
CA ASP A 3 -7.40 10.45 14.52
C ASP A 3 -6.24 11.46 14.53
N ASP A 4 -5.22 11.28 15.38
CA ASP A 4 -4.14 12.26 15.58
C ASP A 4 -3.37 12.60 14.29
N ASN A 5 -3.31 11.64 13.37
CA ASN A 5 -2.61 11.80 12.09
C ASN A 5 -3.55 12.02 10.91
N ASP A 6 -4.87 12.06 11.11
CA ASP A 6 -5.86 12.10 10.02
C ASP A 6 -5.70 13.31 9.10
N GLN A 7 -5.19 14.44 9.60
CA GLN A 7 -4.97 15.69 8.85
C GLN A 7 -3.75 15.66 7.92
N ARG A 8 -2.85 14.70 8.09
CA ARG A 8 -1.67 14.60 7.22
C ARG A 8 -2.15 14.23 5.81
N THR A 9 -1.48 14.78 4.80
CA THR A 9 -1.74 14.48 3.39
C THR A 9 -0.56 13.77 2.74
N THR A 10 -0.87 12.89 1.79
CA THR A 10 0.13 12.27 0.91
C THR A 10 -0.49 12.04 -0.47
N ARG A 11 0.35 11.95 -1.51
CA ARG A 11 -0.12 11.63 -2.86
C ARG A 11 -0.47 10.14 -2.95
N CYS A 12 -1.74 9.83 -3.20
CA CYS A 12 -2.21 8.47 -3.33
C CYS A 12 -1.70 7.83 -4.62
N ARG A 13 -0.96 6.71 -4.50
CA ARG A 13 -0.46 5.95 -5.65
C ARG A 13 -1.59 5.32 -6.49
N ARG A 14 -2.77 5.07 -5.90
CA ARG A 14 -3.94 4.47 -6.58
C ARG A 14 -4.80 5.50 -7.30
N LEU A 15 -5.02 6.65 -6.67
CA LEU A 15 -5.97 7.67 -7.17
C LEU A 15 -5.28 8.83 -7.91
N GLY A 16 -3.95 8.96 -7.81
CA GLY A 16 -3.16 9.95 -8.52
C GLY A 16 -3.16 11.36 -7.93
N HIS A 17 -3.97 11.62 -6.90
CA HIS A 17 -4.11 12.92 -6.22
C HIS A 17 -3.80 12.84 -4.72
N GLU A 18 -3.77 14.00 -4.04
CA GLU A 18 -3.52 14.08 -2.60
C GLU A 18 -4.72 13.61 -1.78
N VAL A 19 -4.46 12.76 -0.79
CA VAL A 19 -5.46 12.25 0.14
C VAL A 19 -4.99 12.41 1.58
N GLN A 20 -5.96 12.48 2.49
CA GLN A 20 -5.70 12.53 3.92
C GLN A 20 -5.48 11.14 4.51
N PHE A 21 -4.68 11.03 5.58
CA PHE A 21 -4.50 9.76 6.29
C PHE A 21 -5.84 9.19 6.78
N GLY A 22 -6.75 10.07 7.24
CA GLY A 22 -8.09 9.66 7.68
C GLY A 22 -8.94 9.01 6.60
N TYR A 23 -8.71 9.38 5.33
CA TYR A 23 -9.29 8.71 4.18
C TYR A 23 -8.69 7.31 3.99
N CYS A 24 -7.36 7.22 3.99
CA CYS A 24 -6.66 5.93 3.86
C CYS A 24 -7.06 4.95 4.97
N ARG A 25 -7.27 5.42 6.20
CA ARG A 25 -7.67 4.60 7.34
C ARG A 25 -9.08 4.01 7.22
N ARG A 26 -9.98 4.65 6.46
CA ARG A 26 -11.42 4.32 6.38
C ARG A 26 -11.87 3.80 5.01
N GLU A 27 -10.94 3.53 4.09
CA GLU A 27 -11.22 3.30 2.66
C GLU A 27 -12.26 2.20 2.35
N SER A 28 -12.25 1.07 3.06
CA SER A 28 -13.13 -0.07 2.75
C SER A 28 -13.89 -0.54 4.00
N GLU A 29 -15.12 -0.07 4.18
CA GLU A 29 -16.01 -0.49 5.29
C GLU A 29 -15.32 -0.39 6.67
N GLY A 30 -14.57 0.69 6.90
CA GLY A 30 -13.84 0.90 8.16
C GLY A 30 -12.49 0.20 8.25
N LYS A 31 -12.01 -0.43 7.16
CA LYS A 31 -10.66 -1.00 7.08
C LYS A 31 -9.67 -0.02 6.44
N PRO A 32 -8.43 0.01 6.95
CA PRO A 32 -7.36 0.80 6.35
C PRO A 32 -6.96 0.26 4.98
N CYS A 33 -6.53 1.16 4.11
CA CYS A 33 -6.01 0.87 2.79
C CYS A 33 -4.82 -0.09 2.89
N ARG A 34 -4.73 -1.07 1.99
CA ARG A 34 -3.63 -2.07 1.99
C ARG A 34 -2.24 -1.45 1.85
N LEU A 35 -2.13 -0.30 1.20
CA LEU A 35 -0.86 0.41 0.97
C LEU A 35 -0.55 1.44 2.06
N ILE A 36 -1.31 1.46 3.16
CA ILE A 36 -1.15 2.50 4.18
C ILE A 36 0.25 2.47 4.80
N LEU A 37 0.86 1.31 4.97
CA LEU A 37 2.25 1.19 5.48
C LEU A 37 3.24 1.75 4.45
N ASP A 38 3.12 1.37 3.17
CA ASP A 38 4.02 1.82 2.08
C ASP A 38 3.88 3.30 1.71
N CYS A 39 2.69 3.89 1.89
CA CYS A 39 2.45 5.30 1.56
C CYS A 39 2.86 6.26 2.68
N TRP A 40 2.87 5.80 3.93
CA TRP A 40 3.01 6.67 5.10
C TRP A 40 4.30 6.47 5.90
N TRP A 41 5.11 5.44 5.63
CA TRP A 41 6.36 5.17 6.36
C TRP A 41 7.38 6.34 6.34
N GLN A 42 7.36 7.19 5.31
CA GLN A 42 8.22 8.38 5.24
C GLN A 42 7.66 9.57 6.02
N SER A 43 6.34 9.62 6.23
CA SER A 43 5.67 10.74 6.87
C SER A 43 5.74 10.67 8.40
N PHE A 44 5.61 9.48 8.96
CA PHE A 44 5.71 9.19 10.39
C PHE A 44 5.83 7.68 10.64
N ASP A 45 6.02 7.27 11.90
CA ASP A 45 5.98 5.85 12.29
C ASP A 45 4.54 5.32 12.26
N VAL A 46 4.03 5.14 11.04
CA VAL A 46 2.71 4.57 10.76
C VAL A 46 2.59 3.13 11.27
N GLN A 47 3.71 2.40 11.33
CA GLN A 47 3.72 1.00 11.75
C GLN A 47 3.41 0.87 13.24
N THR A 48 4.08 1.64 14.09
CA THR A 48 3.79 1.69 15.52
C THR A 48 2.39 2.26 15.77
N PHE A 49 2.04 3.36 15.08
CA PHE A 49 0.72 3.98 15.24
C PHE A 49 -0.44 3.02 14.94
N LEU A 50 -0.37 2.29 13.82
CA LEU A 50 -1.43 1.33 13.47
C LEU A 50 -1.45 0.13 14.41
N ARG A 51 -0.30 -0.32 14.93
CA ARG A 51 -0.24 -1.41 15.91
C ARG A 51 -0.89 -1.04 17.24
N GLU A 52 -0.76 0.20 17.67
CA GLU A 52 -1.36 0.71 18.90
C GLU A 52 -2.86 1.00 18.77
N ASN A 53 -3.32 1.34 17.56
CA ASN A 53 -4.69 1.80 17.33
C ASN A 53 -5.59 0.78 16.61
N LEU A 54 -5.07 -0.28 15.99
CA LEU A 54 -5.84 -1.34 15.34
C LEU A 54 -5.86 -2.63 16.18
N THR A 55 -6.84 -3.49 15.89
CA THR A 55 -6.82 -4.85 16.43
C THR A 55 -5.68 -5.67 15.81
N PRO A 56 -5.11 -6.66 16.53
CA PRO A 56 -4.05 -7.52 16.02
C PRO A 56 -4.39 -8.16 14.67
N ASP A 57 -5.63 -8.63 14.51
CA ASP A 57 -6.11 -9.26 13.27
C ASP A 57 -6.12 -8.28 12.09
N ALA A 58 -6.57 -7.04 12.31
CA ALA A 58 -6.58 -6.01 11.27
C ALA A 58 -5.15 -5.60 10.89
N TYR A 59 -4.26 -5.48 11.87
CA TYR A 59 -2.85 -5.17 11.62
C TYR A 59 -2.12 -6.33 10.91
N GLN A 60 -2.43 -7.58 11.25
CA GLN A 60 -1.89 -8.76 10.56
C GLN A 60 -2.37 -8.82 9.10
N ALA A 61 -3.62 -8.44 8.83
CA ALA A 61 -4.15 -8.37 7.46
C ALA A 61 -3.42 -7.33 6.60
N LEU A 62 -2.94 -6.24 7.18
CA LEU A 62 -2.10 -5.25 6.50
C LEU A 62 -0.70 -5.80 6.20
N GLN A 63 -0.08 -6.51 7.14
CA GLN A 63 1.25 -7.11 6.95
C GLN A 63 1.24 -8.26 5.94
N SER A 64 0.13 -9.00 5.87
CA SER A 64 -0.05 -10.12 4.94
C SER A 64 -0.43 -9.67 3.52
N ALA A 65 -0.74 -8.39 3.31
CA ALA A 65 -1.06 -7.88 1.99
C ALA A 65 0.23 -7.85 1.15
N PRO A 66 0.30 -8.59 0.02
CA PRO A 66 1.47 -8.53 -0.84
C PRO A 66 1.62 -7.09 -1.36
N THR A 67 2.79 -6.51 -1.18
CA THR A 67 3.14 -5.21 -1.74
C THR A 67 3.04 -5.31 -3.28
N PRO A 68 2.27 -4.44 -3.95
CA PRO A 68 2.24 -4.42 -5.40
C PRO A 68 3.47 -3.69 -5.91
N ASP A 69 4.64 -4.30 -5.77
CA ASP A 69 5.85 -3.82 -6.43
C ASP A 69 6.57 -5.00 -7.14
N LYS A 70 6.41 -5.01 -8.47
CA LYS A 70 7.45 -5.33 -9.47
C LYS A 70 7.83 -6.77 -9.86
N ILE A 71 7.17 -7.84 -9.41
CA ILE A 71 7.63 -9.21 -9.79
C ILE A 71 6.89 -9.85 -10.97
N LEU A 72 5.71 -9.38 -11.39
CA LEU A 72 4.95 -10.09 -12.44
C LEU A 72 5.14 -9.59 -13.88
N SER A 73 5.75 -8.43 -14.13
CA SER A 73 5.84 -7.88 -15.50
C SER A 73 7.15 -8.16 -16.24
N LEU A 74 8.24 -8.56 -15.54
CA LEU A 74 9.53 -8.80 -16.21
C LEU A 74 9.60 -10.16 -16.94
N TYR A 75 8.79 -11.14 -16.54
CA TYR A 75 8.81 -12.49 -17.14
C TYR A 75 8.14 -12.56 -18.52
N GLU A 76 7.21 -11.66 -18.84
CA GLU A 76 6.50 -11.70 -20.13
C GLU A 76 7.29 -11.05 -21.29
N ILE A 77 8.23 -10.16 -20.99
CA ILE A 77 9.03 -9.49 -22.03
C ILE A 77 10.19 -10.37 -22.51
N ILE A 78 10.81 -11.16 -21.63
CA ILE A 78 11.96 -12.01 -21.99
C ILE A 78 11.55 -13.13 -22.96
N ARG A 79 10.30 -13.62 -22.89
CA ARG A 79 9.83 -14.71 -23.78
C ARG A 79 9.66 -14.26 -25.24
N ARG A 80 9.50 -12.96 -25.51
CA ARG A 80 9.35 -12.44 -26.89
C ARG A 80 10.67 -12.24 -27.64
N VAL A 81 11.80 -12.21 -26.94
CA VAL A 81 13.10 -11.92 -27.57
C VAL A 81 13.82 -13.19 -28.06
N CYS A 82 13.55 -14.35 -27.47
CA CYS A 82 14.22 -15.62 -27.84
C CYS A 82 13.42 -16.53 -28.77
N GLY A 83 12.38 -16.02 -29.44
CA GLY A 83 11.43 -16.82 -30.25
C GLY A 83 11.47 -16.63 -31.77
N GLU A 84 12.41 -15.87 -32.33
CA GLU A 84 12.58 -15.74 -33.78
C GLU A 84 14.02 -16.05 -34.20
N LYS A 85 14.23 -17.30 -34.63
CA LYS A 85 15.16 -17.69 -35.71
C LYS A 85 14.46 -18.85 -36.43
N SER A 86 13.81 -18.64 -37.58
CA SER A 86 14.43 -18.50 -38.90
C SER A 86 15.54 -19.52 -39.10
N GLY A 87 15.12 -20.69 -39.56
CA GLY A 87 15.90 -21.75 -40.19
C GLY A 87 14.98 -22.45 -41.17
#